data_AF-A0A9D1WQ27-F1
#
_entry.id   AF-A0A9D1WQ27-F1
#
_cell.length_a   1.000
_cell.length_b   1.000
_cell.length_c   1.000
_cell.angle_alpha   90.00
_cell.angle_beta   90.00
_cell.angle_gamma   90.00
#
_symmetry.space_group_name_H-M   'P 1'
#
loop_
_entity.id
_entity.type
_entity.pdbx_description
1 polymer ?
#
loop_
_entity_poly.entity_id
_entity_poly.type
_entity_poly.pdbx_seq_one_letter_code
_entity_poly.pdbx_strand_id
1 'polypeptide(L)'
;MKKISRRWARAAILLCAFGPVLMLVGQWWETTWLVGAGGGCLIAALLIKFSLRCPKCGWRGVPPQWFKDGTIHCPKCGAPLEYDR
;
A
#
# COMPACT_ATOMS: atom_id res chain seq x y z
N MET A 1 -16.40 7.35 -13.54
CA MET A 1 -14.97 7.50 -13.19
C MET A 1 -14.51 6.21 -12.50
N LYS A 2 -13.36 5.64 -12.91
CA LYS A 2 -12.88 4.36 -12.37
C LYS A 2 -12.34 4.59 -10.95
N LYS A 3 -12.98 4.00 -9.94
CA LYS A 3 -12.60 4.20 -8.53
C LYS A 3 -11.47 3.25 -8.15
N ILE A 4 -10.58 3.71 -7.27
CA ILE A 4 -9.48 2.88 -6.76
C ILE A 4 -10.02 2.00 -5.63
N SER A 5 -9.73 0.70 -5.65
CA SER A 5 -10.20 -0.21 -4.60
C SER A 5 -9.54 0.12 -3.26
N ARG A 6 -10.36 0.40 -2.25
CA ARG A 6 -9.90 0.66 -0.88
C ARG A 6 -9.42 -0.60 -0.16
N ARG A 7 -9.89 -1.79 -0.55
CA ARG A 7 -9.41 -3.08 0.00
C ARG A 7 -7.91 -3.28 -0.25
N TRP A 8 -7.48 -3.06 -1.50
CA TRP A 8 -6.06 -3.07 -1.87
C TRP A 8 -5.26 -1.97 -1.17
N ALA A 9 -5.82 -0.75 -1.04
CA ALA A 9 -5.15 0.32 -0.30
C ALA A 9 -4.93 -0.04 1.18
N ARG A 10 -5.95 -0.58 1.85
CA ARG A 10 -5.86 -1.06 3.24
C ARG A 10 -4.91 -2.24 3.38
N ALA A 11 -4.95 -3.20 2.45
CA ALA A 11 -4.03 -4.32 2.44
C ALA A 11 -2.57 -3.85 2.34
N ALA A 12 -2.28 -2.88 1.46
CA ALA A 12 -0.94 -2.31 1.36
C ALA A 12 -0.49 -1.61 2.66
N ILE A 13 -1.38 -0.84 3.29
CA ILE A 13 -1.09 -0.17 4.58
C ILE A 13 -0.81 -1.21 5.67
N LEU A 14 -1.65 -2.24 5.78
CA LEU A 14 -1.48 -3.30 6.77
C LEU A 14 -0.19 -4.07 6.51
N LEU A 15 0.09 -4.47 5.27
CA LEU A 15 1.33 -5.18 4.91
C LEU A 15 2.57 -4.33 5.19
N CYS A 16 2.52 -3.02 4.90
CA CYS A 16 3.59 -2.09 5.26
C CYS A 16 3.79 -1.95 6.78
N ALA A 17 2.74 -2.05 7.58
CA ALA A 17 2.83 -1.97 9.04
C ALA A 17 3.28 -3.30 9.68
N PHE A 18 2.76 -4.43 9.20
CA PHE A 18 3.08 -5.76 9.73
C PHE A 18 4.45 -6.29 9.29
N GLY A 19 4.91 -5.94 8.09
CA GLY A 19 6.21 -6.39 7.56
C GLY A 19 7.38 -6.07 8.51
N PRO A 20 7.57 -4.80 8.92
CA PRO A 20 8.63 -4.42 9.85
C PRO A 20 8.49 -5.10 11.22
N VAL A 21 7.26 -5.26 11.72
CA VAL A 21 7.01 -5.95 12.99
C VAL A 21 7.45 -7.40 12.92
N LEU A 22 7.10 -8.12 11.84
CA LEU A 22 7.52 -9.50 11.61
C LEU A 22 9.05 -9.62 11.48
N MET A 23 9.71 -8.66 10.83
CA MET A 23 11.17 -8.65 10.73
C MET A 23 11.82 -8.43 12.11
N LEU A 24 11.32 -7.49 12.91
CA LEU A 24 11.84 -7.22 14.25
C LEU A 24 11.64 -8.42 15.19
N VAL A 25 10.45 -9.02 15.20
CA VAL A 25 10.15 -10.22 15.99
C VAL A 25 11.00 -11.40 15.52
N GLY A 26 11.11 -11.60 14.20
CA GLY A 26 11.93 -12.66 13.63
C GLY A 26 13.41 -12.52 13.99
N GLN A 27 13.93 -11.29 13.99
CA GLN A 27 15.31 -11.03 14.40
C GLN A 27 15.52 -11.25 15.90
N TRP A 28 14.53 -10.94 16.73
CA TRP A 28 14.61 -11.14 18.17
C TRP A 28 14.58 -12.62 18.58
N TRP A 29 13.89 -13.45 17.80
CA TRP A 29 13.78 -14.90 18.02
C TRP A 29 14.70 -15.72 17.10
N GLU A 30 15.68 -15.08 16.45
CA GLU A 30 16.63 -15.70 15.50
C GLU A 30 15.95 -16.55 14.41
N THR A 31 14.72 -16.21 14.06
CA THR A 31 13.87 -16.99 13.18
C THR A 31 13.92 -16.41 11.76
N THR A 32 14.85 -16.90 10.95
CA THR A 32 15.12 -16.39 9.60
C THR A 32 13.92 -16.45 8.65
N TRP A 33 13.05 -17.46 8.78
CA TRP A 33 11.84 -17.55 7.95
C TRP A 33 10.82 -16.43 8.24
N LEU A 34 10.73 -15.96 9.50
CA LEU A 34 9.89 -14.83 9.90
C LEU A 34 10.40 -13.51 9.31
N VAL A 35 11.72 -13.33 9.30
CA VAL A 35 12.37 -12.18 8.63
C VAL A 35 12.07 -12.19 7.13
N GLY A 36 12.19 -13.35 6.49
CA GLY A 36 11.82 -13.54 5.09
C GLY A 36 10.34 -13.24 4.82
N ALA A 37 9.43 -13.70 5.68
CA ALA A 37 8.00 -13.41 5.58
C ALA A 37 7.69 -11.91 5.74
N GLY A 38 8.36 -11.22 6.67
CA GLY A 38 8.24 -9.77 6.84
C GLY A 38 8.73 -8.99 5.62
N GLY A 39 9.86 -9.39 5.04
CA GLY A 39 10.35 -8.85 3.76
C GLY A 39 9.38 -9.09 2.60
N GLY A 40 8.80 -10.29 2.52
CA GLY A 40 7.75 -10.61 1.55
C GLY A 40 6.51 -9.73 1.68
N CYS A 41 6.08 -9.41 2.90
CA CYS A 41 4.98 -8.49 3.15
C CYS A 41 5.28 -7.07 2.62
N LEU A 42 6.51 -6.57 2.83
CA LEU A 42 6.93 -5.27 2.31
C LEU A 42 6.96 -5.23 0.77
N ILE A 43 7.46 -6.29 0.13
CA ILE A 43 7.44 -6.42 -1.33
C ILE A 43 6.00 -6.43 -1.84
N ALA A 44 5.12 -7.22 -1.22
CA ALA A 44 3.70 -7.26 -1.57
C ALA A 44 3.03 -5.88 -1.41
N ALA A 45 3.33 -5.15 -0.34
CA ALA A 45 2.83 -3.79 -0.14
C ALA A 45 3.28 -2.82 -1.24
N LEU A 46 4.55 -2.91 -1.68
CA LEU A 46 5.07 -2.14 -2.80
C LEU A 46 4.38 -2.50 -4.12
N LEU A 47 4.21 -3.79 -4.42
CA LEU A 47 3.52 -4.26 -5.62
C LEU A 47 2.08 -3.76 -5.69
N ILE A 48 1.38 -3.76 -4.55
CA ILE A 48 0.03 -3.19 -4.46
C ILE A 48 0.08 -1.68 -4.68
N LYS A 49 1.01 -0.96 -4.03
CA LYS A 49 1.19 0.49 -4.21
C LYS A 49 1.42 0.85 -5.69
N PHE A 50 2.28 0.13 -6.40
CA PHE A 50 2.52 0.35 -7.83
C PHE A 50 1.39 -0.12 -8.75
N SER A 51 0.52 -1.00 -8.26
CA SER A 51 -0.71 -1.41 -8.95
C SER A 51 -1.82 -0.37 -8.85
N LEU A 52 -1.81 0.48 -7.80
CA LEU A 52 -2.72 1.61 -7.69
C LEU A 52 -2.35 2.66 -8.74
N ARG A 53 -3.27 2.91 -9.68
CA ARG A 53 -3.11 3.88 -10.77
C ARG A 53 -4.10 5.02 -10.62
N CYS A 54 -3.64 6.23 -10.88
CA CYS A 54 -4.51 7.38 -11.03
C CYS A 54 -5.48 7.14 -12.21
N PRO A 55 -6.79 7.27 -12.01
CA PRO A 55 -7.77 7.01 -13.07
C PRO A 55 -7.80 8.11 -14.15
N LYS A 56 -7.27 9.31 -13.88
CA LYS A 56 -7.19 10.39 -14.89
C LYS A 56 -5.94 10.33 -15.76
N CYS A 57 -4.76 10.14 -15.17
CA CYS A 57 -3.48 10.23 -15.91
C CYS A 57 -2.70 8.90 -15.98
N GLY A 58 -3.20 7.84 -15.35
CA GLY A 58 -2.55 6.53 -15.34
C GLY A 58 -1.29 6.41 -14.46
N TRP A 59 -0.92 7.47 -13.73
CA TRP A 59 0.26 7.46 -12.85
C TRP A 59 0.18 6.35 -11.80
N ARG A 60 1.24 5.55 -11.69
CA ARG A 60 1.37 4.44 -10.73
C ARG A 60 1.94 4.94 -9.40
N GLY A 61 1.70 4.20 -8.32
CA GLY A 61 2.30 4.52 -7.03
C GLY A 61 1.59 5.63 -6.28
N VAL A 62 0.30 5.83 -6.56
CA VAL A 62 -0.52 6.75 -5.77
C VAL A 62 -0.56 6.29 -4.31
N PRO A 63 -0.48 7.21 -3.34
CA PRO A 63 -0.38 6.82 -1.93
C PRO A 63 -1.69 6.16 -1.48
N PRO A 64 -1.64 4.95 -0.90
CA PRO A 64 -2.83 4.27 -0.41
C PRO A 64 -3.44 5.05 0.76
N GLN A 65 -4.77 5.08 0.83
CA GLN A 65 -5.49 5.73 1.92
C GLN A 65 -6.46 4.77 2.62
N TRP A 66 -6.58 4.97 3.93
CA TRP A 66 -7.51 4.22 4.77
C TRP A 66 -8.94 4.78 4.74
N PHE A 67 -9.05 6.11 4.76
CA PHE A 67 -10.30 6.86 4.82
C PHE A 67 -10.87 7.17 3.43
N LYS A 68 -12.18 7.39 3.38
CA LYS A 68 -12.94 7.67 2.15
C LYS A 68 -12.70 9.08 1.62
N ASP A 69 -12.62 10.03 2.54
CA ASP A 69 -12.52 11.45 2.23
C ASP A 69 -11.06 11.80 2.00
N GLY A 70 -10.58 11.44 0.82
CA GLY A 70 -9.22 11.70 0.39
C GLY A 70 -9.08 13.08 -0.20
N THR A 71 -8.54 14.03 0.57
CA THR A 71 -7.94 15.27 0.05
C THR A 71 -6.63 15.02 -0.72
N ILE A 72 -6.27 13.76 -0.96
CA ILE A 72 -5.05 13.42 -1.68
C ILE A 72 -5.30 13.57 -3.18
N HIS A 73 -4.42 14.36 -3.78
CA HIS A 73 -4.36 14.59 -5.20
C HIS A 73 -3.25 13.73 -5.81
N CYS A 74 -3.42 13.36 -7.08
CA CYS A 74 -2.35 12.73 -7.81
C CYS A 74 -1.15 13.68 -7.91
N PRO A 75 0.07 13.26 -7.55
CA PRO A 75 1.25 14.13 -7.60
C PRO A 75 1.63 14.55 -9.03
N LYS A 76 1.17 13.82 -10.05
CA LYS A 76 1.46 14.12 -11.45
C LYS A 76 0.43 15.05 -12.11
N CYS A 77 -0.86 14.79 -11.91
CA CYS A 77 -1.92 15.52 -12.63
C CYS A 77 -2.80 16.41 -11.73
N GLY A 78 -2.54 16.42 -10.42
CA GLY A 78 -3.33 17.20 -9.46
C GLY A 78 -4.79 16.75 -9.32
N ALA A 79 -5.21 15.67 -9.99
CA ALA A 79 -6.59 15.20 -9.91
C ALA A 79 -6.89 14.58 -8.53
N PRO A 80 -8.07 14.83 -7.95
CA PRO A 80 -8.48 14.19 -6.70
C PRO A 80 -8.56 12.67 -6.89
N LEU A 81 -8.05 11.92 -5.92
CA LEU A 81 -8.11 10.46 -5.93
C LEU A 81 -9.32 9.99 -5.12
N GLU A 82 -10.36 9.52 -5.82
CA GLU A 82 -11.51 8.90 -5.16
C GLU A 82 -11.30 7.38 -4.98
N TYR A 83 -11.36 6.94 -3.72
CA TYR A 83 -11.33 5.53 -3.34
C TYR A 83 -12.74 4.98 -3.18
N ASP A 84 -12.97 3.76 -3.66
CA ASP A 84 -14.28 3.09 -3.60
C ASP A 84 -14.73 2.77 -2.18
N ARG A 85 -16.05 2.63 -1.96
CA ARG A 85 -16.70 2.59 -0.64
C ARG A 85 -16.16 1.50 0.27
#